data_AF-A0A7Y7M7V5-F1
#
_entry.id   AF-A0A7Y7M7V5-F1
#
_cell.length_a   1.000
_cell.length_b   1.000
_cell.length_c   1.000
_cell.angle_alpha   90.00
_cell.angle_beta   90.00
_cell.angle_gamma   90.00
#
_symmetry.space_group_name_H-M   'P 1'
#
loop_
_entity.id
_entity.type
_entity.pdbx_description
1 polymer ?
#
loop_
_entity_poly.entity_id
_entity_poly.type
_entity_poly.pdbx_seq_one_letter_code
_entity_poly.pdbx_strand_id
1 'polypeptide(L)' 'CCEEHDVAPRLVASADDLDRLALEAEPDLPLMQGWRRKVFGDDALALKSGQMLLGVDGTRIRRARI' A
#
# COMPACT_ATOMS: atom_id res chain seq x y z
N CYS A 1 -6.32 1.15 5.91
CA CYS A 1 -4.89 1.50 6.11
C CYS A 1 -4.73 2.98 6.44
N CYS A 2 -4.68 3.87 5.45
CA CYS A 2 -4.29 5.27 5.68
C CYS A 2 -5.33 6.02 6.53
N GLU A 3 -6.62 5.81 6.26
CA GLU A 3 -7.73 6.38 7.04
C GLU A 3 -7.75 5.90 8.49
N GLU A 4 -7.40 4.64 8.74
CA GLU A 4 -7.31 4.07 10.10
C GLU A 4 -6.21 4.72 10.94
N HIS A 5 -5.21 5.29 10.27
CA HIS A 5 -4.09 5.99 10.90
C HIS A 5 -4.23 7.52 10.85
N ASP A 6 -5.36 8.05 10.35
CA ASP A 6 -5.60 9.49 10.13
C ASP A 6 -4.51 10.16 9.27
N VAL A 7 -3.98 9.41 8.28
CA VAL A 7 -2.95 9.91 7.36
C VAL A 7 -3.52 10.04 5.95
N ALA A 8 -3.35 11.21 5.35
CA ALA A 8 -3.69 11.42 3.95
C ALA A 8 -2.84 10.50 3.03
N PRO A 9 -3.45 9.74 2.09
CA PRO A 9 -2.72 8.76 1.28
C PRO A 9 -1.49 9.31 0.53
N ARG A 10 -1.57 10.56 0.04
CA ARG A 10 -0.45 11.22 -0.65
C ARG A 10 0.77 11.50 0.23
N LEU A 11 0.62 11.52 1.55
CA LEU A 11 1.76 11.64 2.48
C LEU A 11 2.49 10.31 2.68
N VAL A 12 1.80 9.21 2.39
CA VAL A 12 2.32 7.85 2.52
C VAL A 12 3.18 7.48 1.32
N ALA A 13 2.71 7.76 0.09
CA ALA A 13 3.45 7.55 -1.15
C ALA A 13 2.98 8.50 -2.25
N SER A 14 3.89 8.88 -3.15
CA SER A 14 3.55 9.55 -4.40
C SER A 14 3.03 8.56 -5.45
N ALA A 15 2.48 9.06 -6.57
CA ALA A 15 2.05 8.20 -7.67
C ALA A 15 3.24 7.43 -8.29
N ASP A 16 4.37 8.10 -8.46
CA ASP A 16 5.61 7.49 -8.99
C ASP A 16 6.11 6.36 -8.07
N ASP A 17 6.06 6.56 -6.75
CA ASP A 17 6.40 5.49 -5.80
C ASP A 17 5.50 4.25 -5.95
N LEU A 18 4.21 4.45 -6.24
CA LEU A 18 3.26 3.35 -6.43
C LEU A 18 3.51 2.62 -7.76
N ASP A 19 3.85 3.36 -8.82
CA ASP A 19 4.20 2.79 -10.12
C ASP A 19 5.48 1.95 -10.00
N ARG A 20 6.51 2.49 -9.34
CA ARG A 20 7.75 1.76 -9.03
C ARG A 20 7.48 0.53 -8.17
N LEU A 21 6.60 0.64 -7.16
CA LEU A 21 6.20 -0.49 -6.34
C LEU A 21 5.62 -1.63 -7.19
N ALA A 22 4.78 -1.32 -8.17
CA ALA A 22 4.11 -2.29 -9.01
C ALA A 22 5.04 -2.94 -10.04
N LEU A 23 6.00 -2.18 -10.59
CA LEU A 23 6.82 -2.61 -11.73
C LEU A 23 8.16 -3.24 -11.32
N GLU A 24 8.83 -2.72 -10.31
CA GLU A 24 10.14 -3.20 -9.87
C GLU A 24 9.97 -4.46 -9.02
N ALA A 25 10.87 -5.44 -9.08
CA ALA A 25 10.78 -6.60 -8.18
C ALA A 25 11.03 -6.20 -6.72
N GLU A 26 12.10 -5.45 -6.46
CA GLU A 26 12.55 -5.02 -5.14
C GLU A 26 12.81 -3.50 -5.12
N PRO A 27 11.75 -2.68 -5.02
CA PRO A 27 11.89 -1.23 -5.07
C PRO A 27 12.38 -0.67 -3.72
N ASP A 28 13.47 0.10 -3.75
CA ASP A 28 13.91 0.91 -2.62
C ASP A 28 13.10 2.22 -2.57
N LEU A 29 12.05 2.21 -1.74
CA LEU A 29 11.10 3.31 -1.59
C LEU A 29 10.98 3.73 -0.13
N PRO A 30 10.72 5.03 0.15
CA PRO A 30 10.39 5.50 1.50
C PRO A 30 9.18 4.78 2.12
N LEU A 31 8.28 4.25 1.27
CA LEU A 31 7.13 3.44 1.68
C LEU A 31 7.55 2.17 2.43
N MET A 32 8.76 1.66 2.20
CA MET A 32 9.29 0.45 2.83
C MET A 32 9.94 0.71 4.19
N GLN A 33 9.94 1.96 4.68
CA GLN A 33 10.70 2.35 5.86
C GLN A 33 9.83 3.05 6.91
N GLY A 34 10.24 2.94 8.18
CA GLY A 34 9.70 3.70 9.30
C GLY A 34 8.19 3.58 9.48
N TRP A 35 7.51 4.71 9.68
CA TRP A 35 6.07 4.74 9.93
C TRP A 35 5.24 4.45 8.67
N ARG A 36 5.73 4.80 7.47
CA ARG A 36 5.04 4.54 6.19
C ARG A 36 4.88 3.06 5.93
N ARG A 37 5.90 2.28 6.30
CA ARG A 37 5.86 0.82 6.28
C ARG A 37 4.69 0.26 7.07
N LYS A 38 4.50 0.76 8.29
CA LYS A 38 3.43 0.34 9.21
C LYS A 38 2.03 0.77 8.73
N VAL A 39 1.94 1.96 8.13
CA VAL A 39 0.65 2.51 7.67
C VAL A 39 0.15 1.83 6.39
N PHE A 40 1.04 1.53 5.44
CA PHE A 40 0.63 0.92 4.17
C PHE A 40 1.65 -0.04 3.56
N GLY A 41 2.96 0.14 3.81
CA GLY A 41 3.99 -0.65 3.12
C GLY A 41 3.88 -2.17 3.30
N ASP A 42 3.53 -2.66 4.50
CA ASP A 42 3.33 -4.11 4.72
C ASP A 42 2.13 -4.65 3.92
N ASP A 43 1.02 -3.90 3.89
CA ASP A 43 -0.16 -4.26 3.09
C ASP A 43 0.14 -4.19 1.59
N ALA A 44 0.90 -3.18 1.16
CA ALA A 44 1.26 -2.97 -0.24
C ALA A 44 2.14 -4.11 -0.76
N LEU A 45 3.09 -4.59 0.05
CA LEU A 45 3.87 -5.77 -0.28
C LEU A 45 3.04 -7.05 -0.29
N ALA A 46 2.17 -7.25 0.70
CA ALA A 46 1.30 -8.42 0.70
C ALA A 46 0.35 -8.43 -0.50
N LEU A 47 -0.14 -7.27 -0.95
CA LEU A 47 -0.94 -7.15 -2.17
C LEU A 47 -0.11 -7.51 -3.39
N LYS A 48 1.10 -6.96 -3.51
CA LYS A 48 2.02 -7.24 -4.62
C LYS A 48 2.43 -8.72 -4.69
N SER A 49 2.66 -9.36 -3.55
CA SER A 49 3.06 -10.77 -3.46
C SER A 49 1.88 -11.74 -3.59
N GLY A 50 0.66 -11.25 -3.79
CA GLY A 50 -0.53 -12.10 -3.89
C GLY A 50 -0.92 -12.78 -2.57
N GLN A 51 -0.62 -12.16 -1.42
CA GLN A 51 -1.05 -12.59 -0.08
C GLN A 51 -2.22 -11.76 0.47
N MET A 52 -2.61 -10.70 -0.24
CA MET A 52 -3.78 -9.88 0.03
C MET A 52 -4.53 -9.63 -1.27
N LEU A 53 -5.86 -9.56 -1.16
CA LEU A 53 -6.76 -9.10 -2.19
C LEU A 53 -7.29 -7.71 -1.83
N LEU A 54 -7.44 -6.86 -2.84
CA LEU A 54 -8.13 -5.59 -2.74
C LEU A 54 -9.44 -5.69 -3.53
N GLY A 55 -10.56 -5.45 -2.85
CA GLY A 55 -11.91 -5.45 -3.43
C GLY A 55 -12.52 -4.05 -3.40
N VAL A 56 -13.45 -3.79 -4.30
CA VAL A 56 -14.23 -2.56 -4.36
C VAL A 56 -15.70 -2.89 -4.20
N ASP A 57 -16.37 -2.25 -3.24
CA ASP A 57 -17.82 -2.33 -3.02
C ASP A 57 -18.42 -0.92 -3.10
N GLY A 58 -18.98 -0.59 -4.26
CA GLY A 58 -19.39 0.76 -4.59
C GLY A 58 -18.20 1.73 -4.53
N THR A 59 -18.21 2.65 -3.56
CA THR A 59 -17.12 3.60 -3.30
C THR A 59 -16.16 3.16 -2.19
N ARG A 60 -16.44 2.03 -1.52
CA ARG A 60 -15.62 1.53 -0.42
C ARG A 60 -14.59 0.52 -0.92
N ILE A 61 -13.36 0.71 -0.47
CA ILE A 61 -12.28 -0.27 -0.67
C ILE A 61 -12.29 -1.26 0.50
N ARG A 62 -12.21 -2.55 0.18
CA ARG A 62 -12.10 -3.64 1.16
C ARG A 62 -10.84 -4.45 0.92
N ARG A 63 -10.31 -5.02 2.01
CA ARG A 63 -9.13 -5.88 1.98
C ARG A 63 -9.54 -7.27 2.44
N ALA A 64 -8.99 -8.29 1.80
CA ALA A 64 -9.11 -9.68 2.23
C ALA A 64 -7.72 -10.33 2.20
N ARG A 65 -7.44 -11.25 3.14
CA ARG A 65 -6.23 -12.08 3.09
C ARG A 65 -6.54 -13.35 2.31
N ILE A 66 -5.55 -13.87 1.60
CA ILE A 66 -5.60 -15.18 0.93
C ILE A 66 -5.22 -16.26 1.93
#